data_AF-A0A3P6E2C0-F1
#
_entry.id   AF-A0A3P6E2C0-F1
#
_cell.length_a   1.000
_cell.length_b   1.000
_cell.length_c   1.000
_cell.angle_alpha   90.00
_cell.angle_beta   90.00
_cell.angle_gamma   90.00
#
_symmetry.space_group_name_H-M   'P 1'
#
loop_
_entity.id
_entity.type
_entity.pdbx_description
1 polymer ?
#
loop_
_entity_poly.entity_id
_entity_poly.type
_entity_poly.pdbx_seq_one_letter_code
_entity_poly.pdbx_strand_id
1 'polypeptide(L)'
;MAFAKMFFLFSKFQQGVGVLAKSTTFSKNPRQLQYEADINKLFMFTSYNRLGRDAEEADAEEIIEMAGKATLSEQQKQVQENIHYQLENFCASMDEILLPHNDKTQELKADNVPTADKPLVPETKPLKLAQVSKLLKDRIGYTLEVKPSLIPHKDAGQGCFIEGEADVGALLAFYPGVIYAPGYPNVDAQNSYLITRYDGVVINAQPRGRGGESRQVWNGSFTKPEVRTDANVEEVLEMRNPLAFGHFLNHPGKEMDPNVMVCPYDFPLSEKRMRAYIPNVALGDAPVLKTVVLVATRALCNEELMLNYRLSNSERRPEWYTPVDEEEDGRRSN
;
A
#
# COMPACT_ATOMS: atom_id res chain seq x y z
N MET A 1 -25.20 5.95 -15.05
CA MET A 1 -24.33 7.06 -15.51
C MET A 1 -22.92 7.00 -14.93
N ALA A 2 -22.72 6.73 -13.62
CA ALA A 2 -21.40 6.61 -13.00
C ALA A 2 -20.47 5.55 -13.65
N PHE A 3 -21.00 4.35 -13.95
CA PHE A 3 -20.23 3.24 -14.55
C PHE A 3 -19.66 3.57 -15.96
N ALA A 4 -20.37 4.38 -16.76
CA ALA A 4 -19.92 4.78 -18.11
C ALA A 4 -18.82 5.87 -18.05
N LYS A 5 -18.96 6.83 -17.13
CA LYS A 5 -17.94 7.85 -16.85
C LYS A 5 -16.62 7.19 -16.38
N MET A 6 -16.75 6.11 -15.59
CA MET A 6 -15.67 5.34 -14.98
C MET A 6 -14.84 4.50 -15.98
N PHE A 7 -15.49 3.76 -16.87
CA PHE A 7 -14.79 2.98 -17.92
C PHE A 7 -14.04 3.90 -18.89
N PHE A 8 -14.61 5.07 -19.17
CA PHE A 8 -14.01 6.09 -20.02
C PHE A 8 -12.76 6.72 -19.41
N LEU A 9 -12.78 7.07 -18.12
CA LEU A 9 -11.61 7.63 -17.40
C LEU A 9 -10.44 6.66 -17.38
N PHE A 10 -10.70 5.38 -17.09
CA PHE A 10 -9.70 4.33 -17.18
C PHE A 10 -9.10 4.24 -18.58
N SER A 11 -9.95 4.24 -19.62
CA SER A 11 -9.49 4.28 -21.01
C SER A 11 -8.70 5.54 -21.36
N LYS A 12 -9.10 6.72 -20.89
CA LYS A 12 -8.43 8.01 -21.12
C LYS A 12 -7.04 8.04 -20.49
N PHE A 13 -6.92 7.63 -19.23
CA PHE A 13 -5.62 7.56 -18.56
C PHE A 13 -4.72 6.51 -19.23
N GLN A 14 -5.25 5.34 -19.60
CA GLN A 14 -4.48 4.36 -20.37
C GLN A 14 -3.99 4.91 -21.72
N GLN A 15 -4.81 5.69 -22.42
CA GLN A 15 -4.42 6.35 -23.68
C GLN A 15 -3.35 7.44 -23.46
N GLY A 16 -3.46 8.22 -22.38
CA GLY A 16 -2.49 9.26 -22.01
C GLY A 16 -1.08 8.72 -21.74
N VAL A 17 -0.97 7.56 -21.07
CA VAL A 17 0.31 6.86 -20.85
C VAL A 17 1.01 6.55 -22.19
N GLY A 18 0.24 6.13 -23.20
CA GLY A 18 0.78 5.75 -24.53
C GLY A 18 1.37 6.91 -25.33
N VAL A 19 1.04 8.16 -24.98
CA VAL A 19 1.58 9.37 -25.61
C VAL A 19 2.90 9.79 -24.96
N LEU A 20 3.00 9.67 -23.63
CA LEU A 20 4.20 10.03 -22.87
C LEU A 20 5.35 9.03 -23.04
N ALA A 21 5.04 7.73 -23.14
CA ALA A 21 6.04 6.68 -23.36
C ALA A 21 6.82 6.81 -24.70
N LYS A 22 6.30 7.59 -25.66
CA LYS A 22 6.93 7.82 -26.97
C LYS A 22 7.91 9.00 -26.98
N SER A 23 7.97 9.79 -25.91
CA SER A 23 8.80 10.99 -25.81
C SER A 23 9.83 10.84 -24.67
N THR A 24 10.88 10.05 -24.90
CA THR A 24 12.29 10.34 -24.53
C THR A 24 13.18 9.10 -24.73
N THR A 25 14.04 9.20 -25.76
CA THR A 25 15.40 8.65 -25.86
C THR A 25 15.63 7.14 -25.66
N PHE A 26 16.08 6.49 -26.74
CA PHE A 26 16.54 5.09 -26.90
C PHE A 26 17.70 4.62 -25.97
N SER A 27 17.92 5.24 -24.80
CA SER A 27 19.09 4.97 -23.94
C SER A 27 18.78 4.67 -22.46
N LYS A 28 17.51 4.61 -22.04
CA LYS A 28 17.16 4.32 -20.64
C LYS A 28 17.11 2.81 -20.35
N ASN A 29 17.55 2.41 -19.15
CA ASN A 29 17.41 1.03 -18.68
C ASN A 29 15.91 0.63 -18.68
N PRO A 30 15.53 -0.56 -19.20
CA PRO A 30 14.14 -1.02 -19.23
C PRO A 30 13.39 -0.92 -17.89
N ARG A 31 14.06 -1.22 -16.78
CA ARG A 31 13.51 -1.11 -15.42
C ARG A 31 13.16 0.34 -15.09
N GLN A 32 13.99 1.29 -15.51
CA GLN A 32 13.76 2.72 -15.30
C GLN A 32 12.56 3.21 -16.10
N LEU A 33 12.41 2.76 -17.35
CA LEU A 33 11.23 3.08 -18.16
C LEU A 33 9.94 2.58 -17.50
N GLN A 34 9.96 1.36 -16.95
CA GLN A 34 8.80 0.83 -16.22
C GLN A 34 8.47 1.69 -14.99
N TYR A 35 9.48 2.10 -14.23
CA TYR A 35 9.29 2.94 -13.06
C TYR A 35 8.72 4.32 -13.42
N GLU A 36 9.20 4.94 -14.49
CA GLU A 36 8.67 6.21 -14.98
C GLU A 36 7.20 6.07 -15.42
N ALA A 37 6.87 5.00 -16.16
CA ALA A 37 5.50 4.71 -16.56
C ALA A 37 4.57 4.44 -15.35
N ASP A 38 5.09 3.75 -14.33
CA ASP A 38 4.32 3.44 -13.14
C ASP A 38 4.02 4.70 -12.30
N ILE A 39 5.02 5.56 -12.10
CA ILE A 39 4.83 6.84 -11.42
C ILE A 39 3.84 7.72 -12.19
N ASN A 40 3.90 7.72 -13.53
CA ASN A 40 2.96 8.48 -14.33
C ASN A 40 1.51 8.02 -14.14
N LYS A 41 1.26 6.70 -14.15
CA LYS A 41 -0.05 6.10 -13.84
C LYS A 41 -0.51 6.48 -12.43
N LEU A 42 0.36 6.34 -11.42
CA LEU A 42 0.05 6.69 -10.03
C LEU A 42 -0.26 8.19 -9.87
N PHE A 43 0.49 9.06 -10.56
CA PHE A 43 0.24 10.50 -10.55
C PHE A 43 -1.17 10.81 -11.04
N MET A 44 -1.57 10.22 -12.18
CA MET A 44 -2.91 10.43 -12.73
C MET A 44 -4.00 9.88 -11.80
N PHE A 45 -3.88 8.63 -11.34
CA PHE A 45 -4.89 8.01 -10.48
C PHE A 45 -5.06 8.75 -9.15
N THR A 46 -3.95 9.01 -8.45
CA THR A 46 -4.01 9.63 -7.12
C THR A 46 -4.37 11.11 -7.18
N SER A 47 -4.01 11.83 -8.25
CA SER A 47 -4.44 13.22 -8.43
C SER A 47 -5.93 13.30 -8.76
N TYR A 48 -6.46 12.35 -9.54
CA TYR A 48 -7.90 12.29 -9.78
C TYR A 48 -8.66 11.97 -8.48
N ASN A 49 -8.17 11.01 -7.69
CA ASN A 49 -8.75 10.71 -6.37
C ASN A 49 -8.81 11.94 -5.47
N ARG A 50 -7.80 12.81 -5.54
CA ARG A 50 -7.70 14.02 -4.72
C ARG A 50 -8.83 15.02 -4.96
N LEU A 51 -9.43 15.01 -6.15
CA LEU A 51 -10.56 15.87 -6.50
C LEU A 51 -11.87 15.43 -5.81
N GLY A 52 -11.95 14.17 -5.38
CA GLY A 52 -13.14 13.61 -4.74
C GLY A 52 -14.27 13.30 -5.72
N ARG A 53 -15.49 13.16 -5.18
CA ARG A 53 -16.66 12.65 -5.92
C ARG A 53 -17.26 13.63 -6.93
N ASP A 54 -16.93 14.91 -6.81
CA ASP A 54 -17.45 15.96 -7.68
C ASP A 54 -16.61 16.13 -8.97
N ALA A 55 -15.59 15.28 -9.17
CA ALA A 55 -14.73 15.33 -10.33
C ALA A 55 -15.49 15.12 -11.66
N GLU A 56 -15.19 15.97 -12.63
CA GLU A 56 -15.73 15.98 -13.97
C GLU A 56 -14.73 15.44 -15.00
N GLU A 57 -15.18 15.30 -16.24
CA GLU A 57 -14.34 14.81 -17.33
C GLU A 57 -13.20 15.78 -17.65
N ALA A 58 -13.48 17.08 -17.61
CA ALA A 58 -12.48 18.13 -17.85
C ALA A 58 -11.30 18.05 -16.87
N ASP A 59 -11.55 17.66 -15.62
CA ASP A 59 -10.49 17.52 -14.62
C ASP A 59 -9.50 16.41 -14.97
N ALA A 60 -9.98 15.32 -15.57
CA ALA A 60 -9.10 14.24 -16.01
C ALA A 60 -8.22 14.67 -17.19
N GLU A 61 -8.74 15.51 -18.09
CA GLU A 61 -7.96 16.08 -19.19
C GLU A 61 -6.88 17.03 -18.68
N GLU A 62 -7.21 17.87 -17.69
CA GLU A 62 -6.24 18.74 -17.02
C GLU A 62 -5.14 17.91 -16.32
N ILE A 63 -5.50 16.85 -15.61
CA ILE A 63 -4.52 15.96 -14.98
C ILE A 63 -3.59 15.30 -16.02
N ILE A 64 -4.12 14.88 -17.17
CA ILE A 64 -3.32 14.33 -18.27
C ILE A 64 -2.35 15.39 -18.81
N GLU A 65 -2.81 16.62 -19.00
CA GLU A 65 -1.96 17.73 -19.44
C GLU A 65 -0.86 18.05 -18.42
N MET A 66 -1.20 18.08 -17.13
CA MET A 66 -0.24 18.25 -16.04
C MET A 66 0.79 17.12 -16.02
N ALA A 67 0.36 15.87 -16.17
CA ALA A 67 1.24 14.71 -16.25
C ALA A 67 2.19 14.80 -17.45
N GLY A 68 1.72 15.37 -18.56
CA GLY A 68 2.53 15.59 -19.76
C GLY A 68 3.63 16.65 -19.63
N LYS A 69 3.50 17.57 -18.66
CA LYS A 69 4.44 18.68 -18.42
C LYS A 69 5.35 18.43 -17.22
N ALA A 70 4.86 17.70 -16.22
CA ALA A 70 5.58 17.45 -14.98
C ALA A 70 6.77 16.50 -15.18
N THR A 71 7.90 16.83 -14.55
CA THR A 71 9.07 15.96 -14.45
C THR A 71 8.77 14.73 -13.58
N LEU A 72 9.58 13.67 -13.72
CA LEU A 72 9.45 12.47 -12.88
C LEU A 72 9.48 12.80 -11.37
N SER A 73 10.37 13.71 -10.95
CA SER A 73 10.51 14.10 -9.54
C SER A 73 9.26 14.82 -9.02
N GLU A 74 8.68 15.71 -9.83
CA GLU A 74 7.43 16.39 -9.49
C GLU A 74 6.26 15.40 -9.41
N GLN A 75 6.16 14.46 -10.36
CA GLN A 75 5.15 13.41 -10.31
C GLN A 75 5.30 12.54 -9.07
N GLN A 76 6.52 12.10 -8.73
CA GLN A 76 6.81 11.34 -7.51
C GLN A 76 6.38 12.09 -6.26
N LYS A 77 6.76 13.37 -6.16
CA LYS A 77 6.42 14.21 -5.02
C LYS A 77 4.90 14.32 -4.85
N GLN A 78 4.17 14.60 -5.93
CA GLN A 78 2.71 14.71 -5.86
C GLN A 78 2.06 13.37 -5.48
N VAL A 79 2.57 12.23 -5.98
CA VAL A 79 2.10 10.91 -5.56
C VAL A 79 2.30 10.70 -4.06
N GLN A 80 3.48 11.04 -3.51
CA GLN A 80 3.71 10.94 -2.06
C GLN A 80 2.71 11.80 -1.28
N GLU A 81 2.47 13.05 -1.70
CA GLU A 81 1.55 13.97 -1.03
C GLU A 81 0.09 13.50 -1.09
N ASN A 82 -0.35 12.98 -2.24
CA ASN A 82 -1.71 12.44 -2.41
C ASN A 82 -1.94 11.20 -1.53
N ILE A 83 -0.95 10.30 -1.49
CA ILE A 83 -1.00 9.12 -0.63
C ILE A 83 -0.96 9.53 0.84
N HIS A 84 -0.07 10.45 1.23
CA HIS A 84 0.04 10.94 2.60
C HIS A 84 -1.30 11.45 3.13
N TYR A 85 -2.02 12.26 2.36
CA TYR A 85 -3.34 12.77 2.74
C TYR A 85 -4.39 11.67 2.94
N GLN A 86 -4.38 10.63 2.10
CA GLN A 86 -5.27 9.49 2.31
C GLN A 86 -4.91 8.72 3.60
N LEU A 87 -3.60 8.58 3.91
CA LEU A 87 -3.17 8.00 5.18
C LEU A 87 -3.58 8.86 6.38
N GLU A 88 -3.50 10.19 6.29
CA GLU A 88 -3.95 11.09 7.37
C GLU A 88 -5.42 10.85 7.70
N ASN A 89 -6.28 10.78 6.67
CA ASN A 89 -7.71 10.50 6.83
C ASN A 89 -7.98 9.10 7.41
N PHE A 90 -7.23 8.10 6.94
CA PHE A 90 -7.28 6.74 7.49
C PHE A 90 -6.85 6.72 8.97
N CYS A 91 -5.73 7.35 9.32
CA CYS A 91 -5.21 7.38 10.68
C CYS A 91 -6.13 8.15 11.62
N ALA A 92 -6.70 9.27 11.19
CA ALA A 92 -7.71 10.00 11.95
C ALA A 92 -8.95 9.13 12.22
N SER A 93 -9.41 8.38 11.23
CA SER A 93 -10.52 7.42 11.41
C SER A 93 -10.16 6.32 12.41
N MET A 94 -8.94 5.78 12.34
CA MET A 94 -8.44 4.78 13.28
C MET A 94 -8.31 5.33 14.70
N ASP A 95 -7.87 6.58 14.86
CA ASP A 95 -7.82 7.27 16.15
C ASP A 95 -9.21 7.39 16.77
N GLU A 96 -10.21 7.84 16.02
CA GLU A 96 -11.58 7.96 16.52
C GLU A 96 -12.18 6.60 16.92
N ILE A 97 -11.83 5.53 16.20
CA ILE A 97 -12.25 4.17 16.51
C ILE A 97 -11.56 3.67 17.78
N LEU A 98 -10.23 3.72 17.83
CA LEU A 98 -9.41 2.97 18.77
C LEU A 98 -9.01 3.75 20.02
N LEU A 99 -8.88 5.07 19.95
CA LEU A 99 -8.48 5.85 21.12
C LEU A 99 -9.70 6.10 22.03
N PRO A 100 -9.52 6.02 23.36
CA PRO A 100 -10.55 6.45 24.29
C PRO A 100 -10.89 7.94 24.05
N HIS A 101 -12.13 8.35 24.29
CA HIS A 101 -12.44 9.77 24.26
C HIS A 101 -11.69 10.46 25.39
N ASN A 102 -10.80 11.40 25.05
CA ASN A 102 -10.28 12.34 26.04
C ASN A 102 -11.45 13.20 26.50
N ASP A 103 -12.03 12.90 27.65
CA ASP A 103 -12.72 13.92 28.41
C ASP A 103 -11.69 15.02 28.66
N LYS A 104 -11.84 16.15 27.95
CA LYS A 104 -10.98 17.35 28.04
C LYS A 104 -10.85 17.92 29.47
N THR A 105 -11.53 17.33 30.43
CA THR A 105 -11.47 17.64 31.85
C THR A 105 -10.24 17.05 32.58
N GLN A 106 -9.48 16.14 31.97
CA GLN A 106 -8.27 15.57 32.61
C GLN A 106 -6.94 16.25 32.21
N GLU A 107 -6.89 17.04 31.15
CA GLU A 107 -5.64 17.68 30.69
C GLU A 107 -5.22 18.91 31.53
N LEU A 108 -6.06 19.42 32.43
CA LEU A 108 -5.74 20.58 33.29
C LEU A 108 -5.12 20.21 34.66
N LYS A 109 -4.69 18.96 34.88
CA LYS A 109 -4.10 18.54 36.17
C LYS A 109 -2.82 17.71 36.06
N ALA A 110 -2.05 17.83 34.99
CA ALA A 110 -0.82 17.05 34.82
C ALA A 110 0.41 17.93 34.57
N ASP A 111 0.61 18.95 35.41
CA ASP A 111 1.95 19.49 35.65
C ASP A 111 2.55 18.83 36.91
N ASN A 112 3.71 18.20 36.72
CA ASN A 112 4.70 17.79 37.73
C ASN A 112 4.46 16.51 38.58
N VAL A 113 4.59 15.31 37.97
CA VAL A 113 5.31 14.17 38.58
C VAL A 113 5.86 13.25 37.47
N PRO A 114 7.17 12.91 37.45
CA PRO A 114 7.67 11.82 36.61
C PRO A 114 7.39 10.48 37.30
N THR A 115 6.31 9.81 36.93
CA THR A 115 6.01 8.45 37.39
C THR A 115 6.53 7.40 36.40
N ALA A 116 7.28 6.42 36.92
CA ALA A 116 7.88 5.29 36.20
C ALA A 116 6.86 4.26 35.64
N ASP A 117 5.56 4.55 35.68
CA ASP A 117 4.46 3.60 35.39
C ASP A 117 3.65 3.95 34.12
N LYS A 118 4.18 4.75 33.19
CA LYS A 118 3.49 4.89 31.89
C LYS A 118 3.60 3.57 31.12
N PRO A 119 2.48 2.91 30.77
CA PRO A 119 2.55 1.67 30.02
C PRO A 119 3.25 1.91 28.68
N LEU A 120 4.17 1.02 28.33
CA LEU A 120 4.98 1.10 27.11
C LEU A 120 4.11 1.12 25.83
N VAL A 121 2.92 0.51 25.91
CA VAL A 121 1.91 0.53 24.86
C VAL A 121 0.75 1.44 25.30
N PRO A 122 0.42 2.49 24.53
CA PRO A 122 -0.75 3.32 24.81
C PRO A 122 -2.04 2.50 24.80
N GLU A 123 -2.90 2.70 25.80
CA GLU A 123 -4.19 2.02 25.88
C GLU A 123 -5.09 2.39 24.69
N THR A 124 -5.84 1.39 24.22
CA THR A 124 -6.83 1.54 23.15
C THR A 124 -8.11 0.84 23.58
N LYS A 125 -9.24 1.21 22.98
CA LYS A 125 -10.52 0.53 23.21
C LYS A 125 -10.35 -0.98 22.94
N PRO A 126 -10.98 -1.85 23.76
CA PRO A 126 -10.88 -3.30 23.63
C PRO A 126 -11.76 -3.84 22.49
N LEU A 127 -11.52 -3.33 21.27
CA LEU A 127 -12.19 -3.75 20.04
C LEU A 127 -11.38 -4.85 19.37
N LYS A 128 -12.08 -5.85 18.83
CA LYS A 128 -11.51 -6.87 17.94
C LYS A 128 -11.32 -6.32 16.53
N LEU A 129 -10.44 -6.91 15.75
CA LEU A 129 -10.18 -6.53 14.35
C LEU A 129 -11.46 -6.47 13.51
N ALA A 130 -12.38 -7.44 13.67
CA ALA A 130 -13.65 -7.44 12.95
C ALA A 130 -14.53 -6.20 13.28
N GLN A 131 -14.52 -5.74 14.54
CA GLN A 131 -15.24 -4.53 14.93
C GLN A 131 -14.58 -3.28 14.37
N VAL A 132 -13.25 -3.21 14.39
CA VAL A 132 -12.47 -2.11 13.79
C VAL A 132 -12.73 -2.04 12.29
N SER A 133 -12.74 -3.19 11.60
CA SER A 133 -12.98 -3.29 10.16
C SER A 133 -14.35 -2.74 9.78
N LYS A 134 -15.40 -3.13 10.52
CA LYS A 134 -16.76 -2.60 10.32
C LYS A 134 -16.82 -1.09 10.53
N LEU A 135 -16.28 -0.60 11.66
CA LEU A 135 -16.31 0.83 11.98
C LEU A 135 -15.48 1.67 11.00
N LEU A 136 -14.39 1.12 10.48
CA LEU A 136 -13.58 1.77 9.45
C LEU A 136 -14.36 1.86 8.13
N LYS A 137 -15.00 0.77 7.72
CA LYS A 137 -15.88 0.75 6.53
C LYS A 137 -16.96 1.83 6.60
N ASP A 138 -17.63 1.96 7.74
CA ASP A 138 -18.67 2.98 7.95
C ASP A 138 -18.14 4.42 7.79
N ARG A 139 -16.82 4.63 7.92
CA ARG A 139 -16.16 5.95 7.84
C ARG A 139 -15.54 6.24 6.48
N ILE A 140 -14.82 5.28 5.91
CA ILE A 140 -14.05 5.49 4.67
C ILE A 140 -14.70 4.86 3.44
N GLY A 141 -15.83 4.15 3.62
CA GLY A 141 -16.61 3.54 2.54
C GLY A 141 -16.27 2.07 2.26
N TYR A 142 -15.13 1.57 2.73
CA TYR A 142 -14.72 0.18 2.53
C TYR A 142 -13.83 -0.37 3.65
N THR A 143 -13.72 -1.69 3.68
CA THR A 143 -12.70 -2.45 4.42
C THR A 143 -12.21 -3.61 3.56
N LEU A 144 -11.29 -4.41 4.08
CA LEU A 144 -10.77 -5.59 3.39
C LEU A 144 -11.12 -6.87 4.14
N GLU A 145 -11.36 -7.93 3.38
CA GLU A 145 -11.62 -9.26 3.92
C GLU A 145 -10.82 -10.32 3.16
N VAL A 146 -10.23 -11.26 3.90
CA VAL A 146 -9.45 -12.35 3.30
C VAL A 146 -10.31 -13.63 3.28
N LYS A 147 -10.62 -14.11 2.08
CA LYS A 147 -11.49 -15.26 1.79
C LYS A 147 -10.83 -16.20 0.78
N PRO A 148 -11.38 -17.41 0.50
CA PRO A 148 -10.95 -18.20 -0.66
C PRO A 148 -10.98 -17.36 -1.95
N SER A 149 -9.91 -17.44 -2.74
CA SER A 149 -9.80 -16.70 -4.01
C SER A 149 -10.81 -17.19 -5.05
N LEU A 150 -11.25 -16.31 -5.94
CA LEU A 150 -12.08 -16.66 -7.10
C LEU A 150 -11.27 -17.19 -8.28
N ILE A 151 -9.93 -17.10 -8.23
CA ILE A 151 -9.06 -17.64 -9.27
C ILE A 151 -9.26 -19.17 -9.32
N PRO A 152 -9.61 -19.75 -10.49
CA PRO A 152 -9.86 -21.17 -10.63
C PRO A 152 -8.55 -21.97 -10.70
N HIS A 153 -7.71 -21.86 -9.67
CA HIS A 153 -6.45 -22.57 -9.54
C HIS A 153 -6.27 -23.10 -8.11
N LYS A 154 -5.87 -24.37 -7.98
CA LYS A 154 -5.72 -25.06 -6.69
C LYS A 154 -4.75 -24.35 -5.73
N ASP A 155 -3.76 -23.66 -6.27
CA ASP A 155 -2.72 -22.97 -5.51
C ASP A 155 -3.04 -21.48 -5.26
N ALA A 156 -4.18 -20.96 -5.74
CA ALA A 156 -4.58 -19.57 -5.50
C ALA A 156 -4.97 -19.30 -4.02
N GLY A 157 -5.35 -20.34 -3.29
CA GLY A 157 -5.56 -20.30 -1.84
C GLY A 157 -6.54 -19.21 -1.39
N GLN A 158 -6.03 -18.20 -0.70
CA GLN A 158 -6.81 -17.06 -0.20
C GLN A 158 -6.56 -15.84 -1.07
N GLY A 159 -7.60 -15.04 -1.28
CA GLY A 159 -7.55 -13.72 -1.90
C GLY A 159 -7.96 -12.63 -0.92
N CYS A 160 -7.63 -11.40 -1.26
CA CYS A 160 -8.06 -10.20 -0.54
C CYS A 160 -9.22 -9.54 -1.31
N PHE A 161 -10.32 -9.25 -0.62
CA PHE A 161 -11.52 -8.67 -1.19
C PHE A 161 -11.76 -7.31 -0.58
N ILE A 162 -12.18 -6.34 -1.40
CA ILE A 162 -12.76 -5.11 -0.90
C ILE A 162 -14.21 -5.38 -0.51
N GLU A 163 -14.64 -4.90 0.66
CA GLU A 163 -16.04 -4.86 1.07
C GLU A 163 -16.48 -3.40 1.21
N GLY A 164 -17.38 -2.95 0.34
CA GLY A 164 -17.70 -1.54 0.15
C GLY A 164 -17.22 -1.03 -1.20
N GLU A 165 -17.04 0.29 -1.29
CA GLU A 165 -16.70 1.00 -2.54
C GLU A 165 -15.45 1.84 -2.37
N ALA A 166 -14.55 1.80 -3.36
CA ALA A 166 -13.37 2.65 -3.43
C ALA A 166 -13.26 3.25 -4.83
N ASP A 167 -12.94 4.54 -4.90
CA ASP A 167 -12.72 5.24 -6.16
C ASP A 167 -11.33 4.96 -6.76
N VAL A 168 -11.15 5.26 -8.05
CA VAL A 168 -9.82 5.20 -8.68
C VAL A 168 -8.82 6.05 -7.90
N GLY A 169 -7.59 5.56 -7.75
CA GLY A 169 -6.52 6.21 -7.00
C GLY A 169 -6.64 6.13 -5.47
N ALA A 170 -7.66 5.43 -4.95
CA ALA A 170 -7.78 5.18 -3.52
C ALA A 170 -6.65 4.27 -3.02
N LEU A 171 -6.08 4.57 -1.86
CA LEU A 171 -5.22 3.66 -1.10
C LEU A 171 -6.07 2.51 -0.56
N LEU A 172 -5.87 1.30 -1.06
CA LEU A 172 -6.66 0.14 -0.65
C LEU A 172 -6.02 -0.63 0.49
N ALA A 173 -4.70 -0.83 0.43
CA ALA A 173 -3.99 -1.69 1.35
C ALA A 173 -2.56 -1.24 1.59
N PHE A 174 -2.01 -1.61 2.74
CA PHE A 174 -0.58 -1.63 2.99
C PHE A 174 -0.02 -3.01 2.62
N TYR A 175 1.17 -3.07 2.04
CA TYR A 175 1.98 -4.29 2.05
C TYR A 175 2.78 -4.32 3.36
N PRO A 176 2.33 -5.06 4.38
CA PRO A 176 2.91 -4.97 5.71
C PRO A 176 4.22 -5.75 5.77
N GLY A 177 5.00 -5.55 6.82
CA GLY A 177 6.12 -6.45 7.12
C GLY A 177 7.41 -5.78 7.53
N VAL A 178 8.47 -6.58 7.52
CA VAL A 178 9.83 -6.13 7.82
C VAL A 178 10.48 -5.60 6.56
N ILE A 179 11.05 -4.40 6.64
CA ILE A 179 11.77 -3.71 5.58
C ILE A 179 13.25 -4.06 5.70
N TYR A 180 13.83 -4.51 4.60
CA TYR A 180 15.25 -4.83 4.44
C TYR A 180 15.90 -3.90 3.42
N ALA A 181 17.13 -3.49 3.72
CA ALA A 181 17.95 -2.72 2.80
C ALA A 181 18.29 -3.52 1.52
N PRO A 182 18.60 -2.85 0.40
CA PRO A 182 19.05 -3.52 -0.82
C PRO A 182 20.24 -4.45 -0.57
N GLY A 183 20.23 -5.62 -1.20
CA GLY A 183 21.32 -6.60 -1.10
C GLY A 183 21.29 -7.46 0.17
N TYR A 184 20.25 -7.37 1.00
CA TYR A 184 20.09 -8.22 2.17
C TYR A 184 19.96 -9.71 1.78
N PRO A 185 20.90 -10.59 2.20
CA PRO A 185 20.95 -11.98 1.77
C PRO A 185 20.00 -12.89 2.59
N ASN A 186 19.58 -14.01 1.99
CA ASN A 186 18.79 -15.10 2.59
C ASN A 186 17.28 -14.90 2.68
N VAL A 187 16.68 -14.11 1.80
CA VAL A 187 15.26 -14.25 1.55
C VAL A 187 15.07 -15.46 0.63
N ASP A 188 14.47 -16.52 1.19
CA ASP A 188 14.21 -17.78 0.50
C ASP A 188 13.53 -17.51 -0.85
N ALA A 189 14.07 -18.06 -1.94
CA ALA A 189 13.47 -17.96 -3.28
C ALA A 189 12.04 -18.52 -3.33
N GLN A 190 11.64 -19.32 -2.32
CA GLN A 190 10.28 -19.83 -2.15
C GLN A 190 9.37 -18.92 -1.29
N ASN A 191 9.88 -17.80 -0.75
CA ASN A 191 9.06 -16.88 0.04
C ASN A 191 8.18 -16.01 -0.88
N SER A 192 6.93 -16.41 -1.02
CA SER A 192 5.91 -15.70 -1.82
C SER A 192 5.42 -14.38 -1.20
N TYR A 193 5.88 -14.02 0.00
CA TYR A 193 5.48 -12.81 0.73
C TYR A 193 6.48 -11.65 0.59
N LEU A 194 7.32 -11.70 -0.44
CA LEU A 194 8.29 -10.65 -0.74
C LEU A 194 7.75 -9.69 -1.79
N ILE A 195 7.96 -8.41 -1.53
CA ILE A 195 7.82 -7.36 -2.55
C ILE A 195 9.08 -6.51 -2.58
N THR A 196 9.53 -6.19 -3.79
CA THR A 196 10.72 -5.37 -4.00
C THR A 196 10.31 -4.03 -4.62
N ARG A 197 10.71 -2.95 -3.96
CA ARG A 197 10.58 -1.59 -4.47
C ARG A 197 11.58 -1.32 -5.58
N TYR A 198 11.32 -0.28 -6.37
CA TYR A 198 12.23 0.10 -7.45
C TYR A 198 13.65 0.41 -6.95
N ASP A 199 13.77 1.07 -5.79
CA ASP A 199 15.03 1.41 -5.12
C ASP A 199 15.76 0.20 -4.48
N GLY A 200 15.26 -1.02 -4.70
CA GLY A 200 15.89 -2.26 -4.23
C GLY A 200 15.55 -2.64 -2.80
N VAL A 201 14.76 -1.83 -2.09
CA VAL A 201 14.26 -2.18 -0.77
C VAL A 201 13.29 -3.36 -0.87
N VAL A 202 13.40 -4.31 0.05
CA VAL A 202 12.56 -5.51 0.10
C VAL A 202 11.68 -5.45 1.35
N ILE A 203 10.40 -5.81 1.21
CA ILE A 203 9.48 -5.96 2.33
C ILE A 203 9.06 -7.43 2.42
N ASN A 204 9.20 -8.03 3.60
CA ASN A 204 8.74 -9.38 3.90
C ASN A 204 7.49 -9.36 4.77
N ALA A 205 6.35 -9.74 4.19
CA ALA A 205 5.07 -9.82 4.89
C ALA A 205 4.85 -11.14 5.65
N GLN A 206 5.64 -12.19 5.39
CA GLN A 206 5.47 -13.52 6.01
C GLN A 206 5.26 -13.47 7.53
N PRO A 207 6.01 -12.63 8.30
CA PRO A 207 5.86 -12.62 9.74
C PRO A 207 4.56 -11.97 10.23
N ARG A 208 3.87 -11.20 9.37
CA ARG A 208 2.66 -10.44 9.74
C ARG A 208 1.42 -11.30 9.85
N GLY A 209 1.33 -12.37 9.06
CA GLY A 209 0.12 -13.18 8.95
C GLY A 209 -1.13 -12.31 8.76
N ARG A 210 -2.21 -12.60 9.49
CA ARG A 210 -3.47 -11.84 9.43
C ARG A 210 -3.54 -10.64 10.39
N GLY A 211 -2.42 -10.22 10.98
CA GLY A 211 -2.41 -9.22 12.04
C GLY A 211 -2.74 -9.83 13.41
N GLY A 212 -3.41 -9.05 14.27
CA GLY A 212 -3.71 -9.45 15.64
C GLY A 212 -4.87 -8.67 16.25
N GLU A 213 -5.17 -8.95 17.53
CA GLU A 213 -6.34 -8.40 18.24
C GLU A 213 -5.99 -7.28 19.22
N SER A 214 -4.75 -6.78 19.18
CA SER A 214 -4.27 -5.74 20.09
C SER A 214 -3.14 -4.92 19.49
N ARG A 215 -2.88 -3.78 20.11
CA ARG A 215 -1.65 -3.02 19.90
C ARG A 215 -0.48 -3.72 20.60
N GLN A 216 0.66 -3.84 19.92
CA GLN A 216 1.80 -4.64 20.39
C GLN A 216 3.12 -3.91 20.17
N VAL A 217 4.09 -4.14 21.07
CA VAL A 217 5.49 -3.78 20.84
C VAL A 217 6.10 -4.80 19.89
N TRP A 218 6.75 -4.32 18.85
CA TRP A 218 7.55 -5.15 17.99
C TRP A 218 8.78 -5.63 18.74
N ASN A 219 8.97 -6.95 18.81
CA ASN A 219 9.99 -7.59 19.66
C ASN A 219 11.07 -8.34 18.85
N GLY A 220 11.23 -8.06 17.56
CA GLY A 220 12.23 -8.72 16.72
C GLY A 220 11.90 -10.17 16.32
N SER A 221 10.92 -10.84 16.96
CA SER A 221 10.56 -12.26 16.78
C SER A 221 10.02 -12.61 15.38
N PHE A 222 9.90 -11.61 14.51
CA PHE A 222 9.43 -11.71 13.14
C PHE A 222 10.57 -11.85 12.12
N THR A 223 11.83 -11.84 12.54
CA THR A 223 12.98 -11.95 11.62
C THR A 223 13.54 -13.36 11.63
N LYS A 224 13.54 -14.03 10.47
CA LYS A 224 14.45 -15.16 10.21
C LYS A 224 15.49 -14.71 9.18
N PRO A 225 16.80 -14.89 9.47
CA PRO A 225 17.37 -15.27 10.76
C PRO A 225 17.18 -14.13 11.77
N GLU A 226 17.23 -14.46 13.05
CA GLU A 226 17.23 -13.51 14.17
C GLU A 226 18.40 -12.53 14.00
N VAL A 227 18.20 -11.43 13.27
CA VAL A 227 19.16 -10.34 13.29
C VAL A 227 19.03 -9.71 14.66
N ARG A 228 19.97 -10.02 15.54
CA ARG A 228 20.20 -9.24 16.75
C ARG A 228 20.59 -7.85 16.29
N THR A 229 19.64 -6.93 16.29
CA THR A 229 19.94 -5.51 16.23
C THR A 229 20.25 -5.05 17.64
N ASP A 230 21.44 -4.50 17.87
CA ASP A 230 21.79 -3.82 19.13
C ASP A 230 20.94 -2.56 19.38
N ALA A 231 20.10 -2.19 18.41
CA ALA A 231 19.07 -1.17 18.57
C ALA A 231 17.81 -1.79 19.21
N ASN A 232 17.54 -1.41 20.46
CA ASN A 232 16.22 -1.58 21.09
C ASN A 232 15.20 -0.68 20.36
N VAL A 233 14.71 -1.11 19.19
CA VAL A 233 13.64 -0.39 18.50
C VAL A 233 12.30 -0.90 19.02
N GLU A 234 11.84 -0.34 20.14
CA GLU A 234 10.50 -0.62 20.71
C GLU A 234 9.42 0.09 19.88
N GLU A 235 9.14 -0.45 18.69
CA GLU A 235 8.10 0.09 17.80
C GLU A 235 6.74 -0.45 18.21
N VAL A 236 5.82 0.45 18.56
CA VAL A 236 4.44 0.08 18.88
C VAL A 236 3.60 0.06 17.61
N LEU A 237 2.97 -1.07 17.33
CA LEU A 237 2.14 -1.26 16.14
C LEU A 237 0.72 -1.66 16.49
N GLU A 238 -0.23 -1.08 15.80
CA GLU A 238 -1.63 -1.48 15.82
C GLU A 238 -1.83 -2.70 14.93
N MET A 239 -1.96 -3.88 15.54
CA MET A 239 -2.11 -5.13 14.80
C MET A 239 -3.53 -5.35 14.27
N ARG A 240 -4.50 -4.51 14.68
CA ARG A 240 -5.88 -4.51 14.19
C ARG A 240 -6.09 -3.58 12.99
N ASN A 241 -5.09 -3.39 12.14
CA ASN A 241 -5.20 -2.55 10.94
C ASN A 241 -5.97 -3.31 9.82
N PRO A 242 -7.20 -2.88 9.45
CA PRO A 242 -8.01 -3.59 8.46
C PRO A 242 -7.48 -3.50 7.02
N LEU A 243 -6.53 -2.60 6.76
CA LEU A 243 -5.93 -2.40 5.44
C LEU A 243 -4.56 -3.10 5.32
N ALA A 244 -4.10 -3.83 6.33
CA ALA A 244 -2.79 -4.50 6.33
C ALA A 244 -2.78 -5.89 5.65
N PHE A 245 -3.54 -6.06 4.57
CA PHE A 245 -3.70 -7.34 3.86
C PHE A 245 -3.11 -7.33 2.44
N GLY A 246 -2.21 -6.40 2.12
CA GLY A 246 -1.61 -6.27 0.79
C GLY A 246 -0.96 -7.54 0.25
N HIS A 247 -0.46 -8.39 1.15
CA HIS A 247 0.21 -9.65 0.85
C HIS A 247 -0.74 -10.83 0.56
N PHE A 248 -2.06 -10.62 0.64
CA PHE A 248 -3.09 -11.58 0.22
C PHE A 248 -3.67 -11.28 -1.17
N LEU A 249 -3.25 -10.19 -1.83
CA LEU A 249 -3.70 -9.91 -3.19
C LEU A 249 -3.00 -10.86 -4.13
N ASN A 250 -3.78 -11.62 -4.90
CA ASN A 250 -3.24 -12.56 -5.87
C ASN A 250 -2.88 -11.88 -7.18
N HIS A 251 -2.02 -12.56 -7.94
CA HIS A 251 -1.87 -12.29 -9.36
C HIS A 251 -3.14 -12.72 -10.09
N PRO A 252 -3.67 -11.92 -11.05
CA PRO A 252 -4.85 -12.30 -11.80
C PRO A 252 -4.67 -13.66 -12.51
N GLY A 253 -5.74 -14.45 -12.56
CA GLY A 253 -5.79 -15.64 -13.39
C GLY A 253 -5.81 -15.30 -14.88
N LYS A 254 -5.69 -16.33 -15.72
CA LYS A 254 -5.90 -16.19 -17.17
C LYS A 254 -7.27 -15.55 -17.44
N GLU A 255 -7.32 -14.51 -18.27
CA GLU A 255 -8.53 -13.70 -18.60
C GLU A 255 -9.07 -12.82 -17.46
N MET A 256 -8.31 -12.63 -16.37
CA MET A 256 -8.61 -11.64 -15.34
C MET A 256 -7.67 -10.45 -15.46
N ASP A 257 -8.16 -9.25 -15.12
CA ASP A 257 -7.35 -8.03 -15.13
C ASP A 257 -6.90 -7.65 -13.71
N PRO A 258 -5.68 -7.12 -13.53
CA PRO A 258 -5.32 -6.49 -12.27
C PRO A 258 -6.12 -5.20 -12.08
N ASN A 259 -6.57 -4.97 -10.85
CA ASN A 259 -7.34 -3.79 -10.47
C ASN A 259 -6.63 -2.98 -9.36
N VAL A 260 -5.42 -3.39 -9.00
CA VAL A 260 -4.57 -2.77 -7.99
C VAL A 260 -3.14 -2.58 -8.51
N MET A 261 -2.53 -1.46 -8.14
CA MET A 261 -1.17 -1.08 -8.50
C MET A 261 -0.29 -0.84 -7.26
N VAL A 262 0.97 -1.25 -7.34
CA VAL A 262 1.99 -0.97 -6.32
C VAL A 262 2.33 0.52 -6.33
N CYS A 263 2.28 1.17 -5.16
CA CYS A 263 2.75 2.53 -4.96
C CYS A 263 3.86 2.54 -3.88
N PRO A 264 5.13 2.76 -4.24
CA PRO A 264 6.18 3.03 -3.27
C PRO A 264 5.84 4.28 -2.46
N TYR A 265 5.88 4.19 -1.14
CA TYR A 265 5.58 5.31 -0.26
C TYR A 265 6.63 5.42 0.86
N ASP A 266 7.22 6.59 1.00
CA ASP A 266 8.28 6.88 1.98
C ASP A 266 7.63 7.59 3.17
N PHE A 267 7.20 6.80 4.16
CA PHE A 267 6.53 7.31 5.35
C PHE A 267 7.52 8.08 6.23
N PRO A 268 7.29 9.37 6.52
CA PRO A 268 8.20 10.16 7.34
C PRO A 268 8.06 9.81 8.83
N LEU A 269 9.14 9.38 9.48
CA LEU A 269 9.12 9.01 10.91
C LEU A 269 8.89 10.20 11.86
N SER A 270 8.92 11.43 11.33
CA SER A 270 8.44 12.61 12.07
C SER A 270 6.95 12.54 12.40
N GLU A 271 6.16 11.75 11.66
CA GLU A 271 4.71 11.59 11.82
C GLU A 271 4.34 10.61 12.93
N LYS A 272 4.75 10.96 14.15
CA LYS A 272 4.63 10.09 15.34
C LYS A 272 3.20 9.63 15.63
N ARG A 273 2.19 10.43 15.27
CA ARG A 273 0.77 10.10 15.50
C ARG A 273 0.29 8.95 14.62
N MET A 274 0.74 8.91 13.36
CA MET A 274 0.34 7.89 12.39
C MET A 274 1.15 6.61 12.51
N ARG A 275 2.35 6.70 13.10
CA ARG A 275 3.36 5.62 13.15
C ARG A 275 2.79 4.28 13.60
N ALA A 276 1.92 4.27 14.61
CA ALA A 276 1.34 3.02 15.14
C ALA A 276 0.48 2.28 14.11
N TYR A 277 -0.10 2.99 13.13
CA TYR A 277 -0.95 2.39 12.10
C TYR A 277 -0.17 1.93 10.86
N ILE A 278 1.10 2.33 10.73
CA ILE A 278 1.96 1.91 9.61
C ILE A 278 2.49 0.50 9.89
N PRO A 279 2.05 -0.53 9.16
CA PRO A 279 2.32 -1.92 9.51
C PRO A 279 3.69 -2.38 9.00
N ASN A 280 4.67 -1.49 9.06
CA ASN A 280 6.04 -1.73 8.64
C ASN A 280 7.03 -1.42 9.76
N VAL A 281 8.14 -2.14 9.76
CA VAL A 281 9.30 -1.94 10.64
C VAL A 281 10.55 -2.05 9.79
N ALA A 282 11.56 -1.23 10.07
CA ALA A 282 12.82 -1.29 9.35
C ALA A 282 13.95 -1.69 10.31
N LEU A 283 14.89 -2.48 9.80
CA LEU A 283 16.12 -2.80 10.52
C LEU A 283 17.15 -1.71 10.18
N GLY A 284 17.22 -0.66 10.99
CA GLY A 284 18.18 0.44 10.82
C GLY A 284 17.62 1.80 11.22
N ASP A 285 18.52 2.78 11.35
CA ASP A 285 18.20 4.16 11.70
C ASP A 285 18.10 5.00 10.41
N ALA A 286 16.88 5.15 9.89
CA ALA A 286 16.59 5.95 8.71
C ALA A 286 15.43 6.91 9.01
N PRO A 287 15.45 8.17 8.52
CA PRO A 287 14.41 9.16 8.83
C PRO A 287 13.04 8.84 8.18
N VAL A 288 13.01 7.89 7.24
CA VAL A 288 11.81 7.48 6.50
C VAL A 288 11.69 5.95 6.49
N LEU A 289 10.46 5.46 6.61
CA LEU A 289 10.15 4.05 6.35
C LEU A 289 9.77 3.89 4.89
N LYS A 290 10.57 3.11 4.15
CA LYS A 290 10.34 2.81 2.74
C LYS A 290 9.28 1.71 2.58
N THR A 291 8.03 2.11 2.65
CA THR A 291 6.84 1.22 2.62
C THR A 291 6.32 0.98 1.20
N VAL A 292 5.31 0.12 1.09
CA VAL A 292 4.51 -0.05 -0.13
C VAL A 292 3.05 0.04 0.28
N VAL A 293 2.29 0.88 -0.43
CA VAL A 293 0.83 0.89 -0.40
C VAL A 293 0.31 0.43 -1.75
N LEU A 294 -0.93 -0.02 -1.78
CA LEU A 294 -1.60 -0.57 -2.95
C LEU A 294 -2.76 0.34 -3.32
N VAL A 295 -2.81 0.76 -4.57
CA VAL A 295 -3.71 1.81 -5.08
C VAL A 295 -4.68 1.24 -6.10
N ALA A 296 -5.95 1.64 -6.03
CA ALA A 296 -6.98 1.26 -6.99
C ALA A 296 -6.68 1.84 -8.38
N THR A 297 -6.69 1.01 -9.43
CA THR A 297 -6.47 1.48 -10.81
C THR A 297 -7.76 1.90 -11.52
N ARG A 298 -8.90 1.56 -10.93
CA ARG A 298 -10.26 1.96 -11.31
C ARG A 298 -11.11 1.99 -10.03
N ALA A 299 -12.36 2.40 -10.13
CA ALA A 299 -13.24 2.21 -8.98
C ALA A 299 -13.60 0.71 -8.81
N LEU A 300 -13.87 0.36 -7.56
CA LEU A 300 -14.02 -1.02 -7.09
C LEU A 300 -15.27 -1.12 -6.21
N CYS A 301 -15.96 -2.26 -6.29
CA CYS A 301 -17.13 -2.53 -5.48
C CYS A 301 -17.25 -4.03 -5.18
N ASN A 302 -17.12 -4.42 -3.91
CA ASN A 302 -17.38 -5.78 -3.42
C ASN A 302 -16.74 -6.90 -4.27
N GLU A 303 -15.46 -6.78 -4.60
CA GLU A 303 -14.76 -7.68 -5.52
C GLU A 303 -13.36 -8.09 -5.02
N GLU A 304 -12.76 -9.09 -5.66
CA GLU A 304 -11.39 -9.52 -5.33
C GLU A 304 -10.38 -8.51 -5.88
N LEU A 305 -9.37 -8.21 -5.07
CA LEU A 305 -8.27 -7.33 -5.42
C LEU A 305 -7.12 -8.15 -6.02
N MET A 306 -6.73 -7.76 -7.24
CA MET A 306 -5.75 -8.43 -8.07
C MET A 306 -4.56 -7.53 -8.35
N LEU A 307 -3.38 -8.02 -8.00
CA LEU A 307 -2.11 -7.33 -8.13
C LEU A 307 -1.26 -7.97 -9.21
N ASN A 308 -0.85 -7.22 -10.23
CA ASN A 308 0.12 -7.74 -11.18
C ASN A 308 1.51 -7.90 -10.51
N TYR A 309 1.88 -9.14 -10.19
CA TYR A 309 3.18 -9.48 -9.59
C TYR A 309 4.39 -9.14 -10.47
N ARG A 310 4.21 -9.10 -11.80
CA ARG A 310 5.26 -8.79 -12.77
C ARG A 310 6.51 -9.66 -12.56
N LEU A 311 6.35 -10.98 -12.58
CA LEU A 311 7.48 -11.89 -12.38
C LEU A 311 8.47 -11.76 -13.56
N SER A 312 9.76 -11.63 -13.20
CA SER A 312 10.87 -11.55 -14.15
C SER A 312 10.90 -12.79 -15.07
N ASN A 313 11.38 -12.62 -16.31
CA ASN A 313 11.73 -13.71 -17.23
C ASN A 313 13.09 -14.33 -16.92
N SER A 314 13.88 -13.75 -16.01
CA SER A 314 15.22 -14.24 -15.68
C SER A 314 15.21 -15.59 -14.96
N GLU A 315 14.08 -15.96 -14.34
CA GLU A 315 13.85 -17.27 -13.73
C GLU A 315 12.71 -17.99 -14.45
N ARG A 316 12.69 -19.33 -14.37
CA ARG A 316 11.58 -20.12 -14.93
C ARG A 316 10.29 -19.73 -14.20
N ARG A 317 9.41 -19.02 -14.91
CA ARG A 317 8.10 -18.61 -14.40
C ARG A 317 7.31 -19.83 -13.91
N PRO A 318 6.59 -19.70 -12.79
CA PRO A 318 5.69 -20.74 -12.34
C PRO A 318 4.60 -21.04 -13.39
N GLU A 319 4.15 -22.28 -13.48
CA GLU A 319 3.14 -22.70 -14.47
C GLU A 319 1.79 -21.98 -14.31
N TRP A 320 1.49 -21.50 -13.09
CA TRP A 320 0.28 -20.75 -12.80
C TRP A 320 0.34 -19.27 -13.25
N TYR A 321 1.53 -18.73 -13.54
CA TYR A 321 1.72 -17.33 -13.86
C TYR A 321 1.39 -17.04 -15.33
N THR A 322 0.50 -16.08 -15.58
CA THR A 322 0.16 -15.61 -16.91
C THR A 322 0.50 -14.13 -17.03
N PRO A 323 1.44 -13.71 -17.90
CA PRO A 323 1.79 -12.30 -18.04
C PRO A 323 0.55 -11.45 -18.36
N VAL A 324 0.33 -10.40 -17.58
CA VAL A 324 -0.71 -9.40 -17.89
C VAL A 324 -0.28 -8.54 -19.07
N ASP A 325 1.01 -8.18 -19.11
CA ASP A 325 1.63 -7.40 -20.18
C ASP A 325 3.04 -7.96 -20.40
N GLU A 326 3.23 -8.65 -21.52
CA GLU A 326 4.52 -9.29 -21.85
C GLU A 326 5.65 -8.26 -22.04
N GLU A 327 5.32 -7.06 -22.50
CA GLU A 327 6.30 -6.00 -22.71
C GLU A 327 6.76 -5.42 -21.37
N GLU A 328 5.83 -5.08 -20.47
CA GLU A 328 6.16 -4.61 -19.11
C GLU A 328 6.97 -5.65 -18.34
N ASP A 329 6.60 -6.93 -18.41
CA ASP A 329 7.33 -7.99 -17.72
C ASP A 329 8.74 -8.20 -18.30
N GLY A 330 8.90 -8.08 -19.63
CA GLY A 330 10.19 -8.15 -20.31
C GLY A 330 11.19 -7.10 -19.78
N ARG A 331 10.70 -5.92 -19.39
CA ARG A 331 11.53 -4.83 -18.86
C ARG A 331 12.15 -5.10 -17.48
N ARG A 332 11.69 -6.13 -16.75
CA ARG A 332 12.29 -6.53 -15.46
C ARG A 332 13.50 -7.45 -15.58
N SER A 333 13.75 -8.00 -16.77
CA SER A 333 14.64 -9.16 -16.94
C SER A 333 16.05 -8.82 -17.43
N ASN A 334 16.38 -7.52 -17.55
CA ASN A 334 17.65 -7.03 -18.07
C ASN A 334 18.35 -6.07 -17.09
#